data_AF-A0A1H0ZXV6-F1
#
_entry.id   AF-A0A1H0ZXV6-F1
#
_cell.length_a   1.000
_cell.length_b   1.000
_cell.length_c   1.000
_cell.angle_alpha   90.00
_cell.angle_beta   90.00
_cell.angle_gamma   90.00
#
_symmetry.space_group_name_H-M   'P 1'
#
loop_
_entity.id
_entity.type
_entity.pdbx_description
1 polymer ?
#
loop_
_entity_poly.entity_id
_entity_poly.type
_entity_poly.pdbx_seq_one_letter_code
_entity_poly.pdbx_strand_id
1 'polypeptide(L)' 'MESFLFAETSKCYCLLFVPDKTLDFGGVVFSTPANPLRRTWKD' A
#
# COMPACT_ATOMS: atom_id res chain seq x y z
N MET A 1 12.52 17.93 4.81
CA MET A 1 12.44 16.58 4.20
C MET A 1 10.98 16.31 3.98
N GLU A 2 10.59 16.04 2.75
CA GLU A 2 9.20 16.02 2.35
C GLU A 2 8.49 14.72 2.78
N SER A 3 7.31 14.83 3.38
CA SER A 3 6.57 13.69 3.95
C SER A 3 6.23 12.59 2.94
N PHE A 4 6.12 12.93 1.65
CA PHE A 4 5.83 11.96 0.57
C PHE A 4 6.97 10.96 0.35
N LEU A 5 8.22 11.31 0.70
CA LEU A 5 9.37 10.43 0.56
C LEU A 5 9.19 9.13 1.37
N PHE A 6 8.65 9.24 2.58
CA PHE A 6 8.40 8.10 3.46
C PHE A 6 7.05 7.41 3.18
N ALA A 7 6.02 8.19 2.83
CA ALA A 7 4.68 7.65 2.63
C ALA A 7 4.51 6.93 1.28
N GLU A 8 5.15 7.43 0.23
CA GLU A 8 4.97 6.93 -1.13
C GLU A 8 6.22 6.21 -1.63
N THR A 9 7.36 6.88 -1.67
CA THR A 9 8.56 6.34 -2.32
C THR A 9 9.12 5.12 -1.60
N SER A 10 9.39 5.21 -0.29
CA SER A 10 9.91 4.05 0.45
C SER A 10 8.88 2.94 0.58
N LYS A 11 7.59 3.28 0.69
CA LYS A 11 6.52 2.28 0.84
C LYS A 11 6.37 1.44 -0.42
N CYS A 12 6.34 2.07 -1.58
CA CYS A 12 6.29 1.37 -2.87
C CYS A 12 7.56 0.52 -3.09
N TYR A 13 8.73 1.05 -2.75
CA TYR A 13 9.99 0.30 -2.89
C TYR A 13 10.01 -0.94 -1.99
N CYS A 14 9.61 -0.81 -0.72
CA CYS A 14 9.53 -1.96 0.18
C CYS A 14 8.53 -3.02 -0.32
N LEU A 15 7.36 -2.61 -0.83
CA LEU A 15 6.34 -3.54 -1.31
C LEU A 15 6.77 -4.40 -2.50
N LEU A 16 7.81 -4.01 -3.24
CA LEU A 16 8.37 -4.82 -4.33
C LEU A 16 9.20 -6.01 -3.84
N PHE A 17 9.70 -5.98 -2.60
CA PHE A 17 10.62 -6.99 -2.06
C PHE A 17 10.05 -7.75 -0.86
N VAL A 18 8.81 -7.47 -0.44
CA VAL A 18 8.15 -8.21 0.63
C VAL A 18 7.55 -9.51 0.10
N PRO A 19 7.53 -10.59 0.89
CA PRO A 19 6.89 -11.83 0.49
C PRO A 19 5.37 -11.66 0.36
N ASP A 20 4.73 -12.39 -0.57
CA ASP A 20 3.28 -12.34 -0.86
C ASP A 20 2.37 -12.51 0.36
N LYS A 21 2.85 -13.12 1.44
CA LYS A 21 2.10 -13.27 2.70
C LYS A 21 1.92 -11.95 3.46
N THR A 22 2.73 -10.93 3.15
CA THR A 22 2.78 -9.65 3.86
C THR A 22 1.61 -8.75 3.49
N LEU A 23 1.14 -8.82 2.25
CA LEU A 23 0.05 -7.99 1.76
C LEU A 23 -0.76 -8.73 0.70
N ASP A 24 -2.07 -8.73 0.86
CA ASP A 24 -3.01 -9.20 -0.15
C ASP A 24 -3.17 -8.13 -1.25
N PHE A 25 -2.42 -8.29 -2.34
CA PHE A 25 -2.51 -7.39 -3.49
C PHE A 25 -3.84 -7.52 -4.26
N GLY A 26 -4.59 -8.61 -4.06
CA GLY A 26 -5.86 -8.85 -4.75
C GLY A 26 -7.06 -8.12 -4.12
N GLY A 27 -7.06 -7.93 -2.80
CA GLY A 27 -8.17 -7.32 -2.05
C GLY A 27 -7.89 -5.91 -1.53
N VAL A 28 -6.73 -5.33 -1.81
CA VAL A 28 -6.34 -3.98 -1.37
C VAL A 28 -6.17 -3.05 -2.57
N VAL A 29 -6.74 -1.85 -2.48
CA VAL A 29 -6.53 -0.77 -3.45
C VAL A 29 -5.75 0.35 -2.78
N PHE A 30 -4.70 0.84 -3.43
CA PHE A 30 -3.92 1.96 -2.91
C PHE A 30 -4.50 3.31 -3.37
N SER A 31 -4.56 4.26 -2.44
CA SER A 31 -4.83 5.68 -2.75
C SER A 31 -3.58 6.40 -3.27
N THR A 32 -3.73 7.62 -3.78
CA THR A 32 -2.64 8.46 -4.29
C THR A 32 -1.43 8.54 -3.34
N PRO A 33 -1.58 8.78 -2.02
CA PRO A 33 -0.45 8.74 -1.06
C PRO A 33 -0.06 7.31 -0.62
N ALA A 34 -0.26 6.30 -1.46
CA ALA A 34 0.01 4.89 -1.21
C ALA A 34 -0.63 4.30 0.07
N ASN A 35 -1.75 4.84 0.55
CA ASN A 35 -2.46 4.25 1.69
C ASN A 35 -3.32 3.06 1.26
N PRO A 36 -3.18 1.88 1.89
CA PRO A 36 -3.96 0.70 1.57
C PRO A 36 -5.41 0.87 2.04
N LEU A 37 -6.35 0.71 1.12
CA LEU A 37 -7.78 0.70 1.38
C LEU A 37 -8.33 -0.69 1.09
N ARG A 38 -9.12 -1.22 2.00
CA ARG A 38 -9.81 -2.50 1.82
C ARG A 38 -11.31 -2.25 1.82
N ARG A 39 -12.03 -2.90 0.90
CA ARG A 39 -13.49 -2.83 0.86
C ARG A 39 -14.05 -3.54 2.11
N THR A 40 -14.71 -2.80 2.99
CA THR A 40 -15.34 -3.32 4.22
C THR A 40 -16.86 -3.38 4.14
N TRP A 41 -17.45 -2.83 3.09
CA TRP A 41 -18.89 -2.82 2.86
C TRP A 41 -19.35 -4.20 2.35
N LYS A 42 -20.29 -4.81 3.06
CA LYS A 42 -21.14 -5.88 2.52
C LYS A 42 -22.17 -5.25 1.59
N ASP A 43 -22.57 -5.97 0.55
CA ASP A 43 -23.71 -5.61 -0.30
C ASP A 43 -24.95 -5.28 0.55
#